data_AF-A0A842P3V6-F1
#
_entry.id   AF-A0A842P3V6-F1
#
_cell.length_a   1.000
_cell.length_b   1.000
_cell.length_c   1.000
_cell.angle_alpha   90.00
_cell.angle_beta   90.00
_cell.angle_gamma   90.00
#
_symmetry.space_group_name_H-M   'P 1'
#
loop_
_entity.id
_entity.type
_entity.pdbx_description
1 polymer ?
#
loop_
_entity_poly.entity_id
_entity_poly.type
_entity_poly.pdbx_seq_one_letter_code
_entity_poly.pdbx_strand_id
1 'polypeptide(L)'
;LIDADSEIAGLPEVVIDSDAEPFVRDGRNVMHGFILGHQGLLRTGMPCLIVNQSGELVAHGIAQCGERELLSFGKGIAVKTRGGIKLD
;
A
#
# COMPACT_ATOMS: atom_id res chain seq x y z
N LEU A 1 2.25 -21.31 2.73
CA LEU A 1 0.98 -21.85 2.22
C LEU A 1 -0.09 -20.99 2.86
N ILE A 2 -0.74 -20.12 2.08
CA ILE A 2 -1.87 -19.34 2.59
C ILE A 2 -3.05 -20.30 2.58
N ASP A 3 -3.69 -20.49 3.73
CA ASP A 3 -4.92 -21.25 3.84
C ASP A 3 -5.97 -20.61 2.93
N ALA A 4 -6.41 -21.37 1.93
CA ALA A 4 -7.38 -20.96 0.92
C ALA A 4 -8.78 -20.65 1.50
N ASP A 5 -8.95 -20.85 2.80
CA ASP A 5 -10.18 -20.67 3.59
C ASP A 5 -10.08 -19.55 4.65
N SER A 6 -8.95 -18.82 4.73
CA SER A 6 -8.97 -17.55 5.46
C SER A 6 -9.79 -16.57 4.64
N GLU A 7 -10.98 -16.19 5.13
CA GLU A 7 -11.75 -15.10 4.53
C GLU A 7 -10.79 -13.93 4.30
N ILE A 8 -10.58 -13.53 3.04
CA ILE A 8 -9.85 -12.31 2.72
C ILE A 8 -10.79 -11.16 3.12
N ALA A 9 -10.86 -10.92 4.43
CA ALA A 9 -11.73 -9.97 5.07
C ALA A 9 -10.95 -8.69 5.29
N GLY A 10 -11.21 -7.68 4.46
CA GLY A 10 -10.65 -6.36 4.65
C GLY A 10 -10.27 -5.65 3.35
N LEU A 11 -9.90 -4.38 3.48
CA LEU A 11 -9.27 -3.63 2.40
C LEU A 11 -7.85 -4.17 2.18
N PRO A 12 -7.37 -4.28 0.93
CA PRO A 12 -6.00 -4.67 0.69
C PRO A 12 -5.03 -3.63 1.29
N GLU A 13 -3.93 -4.12 1.82
CA GLU A 13 -2.90 -3.31 2.45
C GLU A 13 -1.63 -3.31 1.62
N VAL A 14 -1.00 -2.15 1.50
CA VAL A 14 0.28 -1.98 0.82
C VAL A 14 1.31 -1.56 1.85
N VAL A 15 2.35 -2.39 2.01
CA VAL A 15 3.43 -2.16 2.98
C VAL A 15 4.52 -1.32 2.32
N ILE A 16 4.85 -0.18 2.93
CA ILE A 16 5.88 0.73 2.44
C ILE A 16 7.14 0.69 3.31
N ASP A 17 8.25 1.06 2.69
CA ASP A 17 9.49 1.38 3.37
C ASP A 17 9.34 2.63 4.24
N SER A 18 9.97 2.63 5.42
CA SER A 18 9.92 3.74 6.37
C SER A 18 10.47 5.05 5.80
N ASP A 19 11.39 4.97 4.82
CA ASP A 19 11.92 6.16 4.13
C ASP A 19 10.83 6.94 3.38
N ALA A 20 9.73 6.27 2.98
CA ALA A 20 8.60 6.92 2.32
C ALA A 20 7.55 7.45 3.30
N GLU A 21 7.49 6.93 4.53
CA GLU A 21 6.44 7.21 5.50
C GLU A 21 6.14 8.71 5.71
N PRO A 22 7.11 9.60 6.01
CA PRO A 22 6.80 11.01 6.29
C PRO A 22 6.13 11.70 5.10
N PHE A 23 6.54 11.37 3.87
CA PHE A 23 5.97 11.94 2.65
C PHE A 23 4.55 11.43 2.40
N VAL A 24 4.31 10.15 2.68
CA VAL A 24 3.00 9.54 2.49
C VAL A 24 2.00 10.04 3.54
N ARG A 25 2.44 10.28 4.80
CA ARG A 25 1.62 10.97 5.81
C ARG A 25 1.23 12.39 5.41
N ASP A 26 2.08 13.08 4.64
CA ASP A 26 1.78 14.36 4.01
C ASP A 26 0.89 14.25 2.75
N GLY A 27 0.41 13.05 2.42
CA GLY A 27 -0.50 12.81 1.30
C GLY A 27 0.20 12.67 -0.06
N ARG A 28 1.53 12.51 -0.10
CA ARG A 28 2.23 12.19 -1.35
C ARG A 28 1.90 10.76 -1.81
N ASN A 29 1.95 10.56 -3.12
CA ASN A 29 1.73 9.25 -3.74
C ASN A 29 2.83 8.27 -3.35
N VAL A 30 2.47 7.00 -3.21
CA VAL A 30 3.43 5.92 -2.99
C VAL A 30 4.05 5.53 -4.33
N MET A 31 5.39 5.53 -4.40
CA MET A 31 6.13 5.06 -5.57
C MET A 31 6.50 3.59 -5.40
N HIS A 32 6.54 2.84 -6.51
CA HIS A 32 6.90 1.42 -6.50
C HIS A 32 8.25 1.13 -5.84
N GLY A 33 9.22 2.02 -5.98
CA GLY A 33 10.56 1.84 -5.38
C GLY A 33 10.59 1.81 -3.84
N PHE A 34 9.47 2.13 -3.17
CA PHE A 34 9.33 2.06 -1.72
C PHE A 34 8.35 0.96 -1.26
N ILE A 35 7.94 0.06 -2.14
CA ILE A 35 7.04 -1.04 -1.78
C ILE A 35 7.85 -2.20 -1.21
N LEU A 36 7.38 -2.75 -0.10
CA LEU A 36 7.95 -3.95 0.52
C LEU A 36 7.05 -5.17 0.38
N GLY A 37 5.73 -4.98 0.21
CA GLY A 37 4.77 -6.07 0.19
C GLY A 37 3.32 -5.60 0.08
N HIS A 38 2.41 -6.56 0.06
CA HIS A 38 0.98 -6.32 0.22
C HIS A 38 0.31 -7.46 1.00
N GLN A 39 -0.87 -7.17 1.54
CA GLN A 39 -1.78 -8.15 2.10
C GLN A 39 -3.16 -8.01 1.44
N GLY A 40 -3.90 -9.12 1.34
CA GLY A 40 -5.19 -9.15 0.67
C GLY A 40 -5.11 -9.05 -0.86
N LEU A 41 -6.28 -8.99 -1.50
CA LEU A 41 -6.42 -8.99 -2.96
C LEU A 41 -6.27 -7.58 -3.53
N LEU A 42 -5.12 -7.27 -4.11
CA LEU A 42 -4.83 -5.96 -4.69
C LEU A 42 -5.10 -5.97 -6.20
N ARG A 43 -6.03 -5.13 -6.65
CA ARG A 43 -6.23 -4.88 -8.09
C ARG A 43 -6.18 -3.40 -8.40
N THR A 44 -5.77 -3.10 -9.64
CA THR A 44 -5.79 -1.75 -10.17
C THR A 44 -7.16 -1.10 -10.00
N GLY A 45 -7.18 0.13 -9.48
CA GLY A 45 -8.39 0.90 -9.23
C GLY A 45 -9.08 0.60 -7.90
N MET A 46 -8.65 -0.40 -7.14
CA MET A 46 -9.23 -0.68 -5.82
C MET A 46 -8.71 0.29 -4.76
N PRO A 47 -9.56 0.65 -3.78
CA PRO A 47 -9.09 1.29 -2.56
C PRO A 47 -8.14 0.36 -1.79
N CYS A 48 -7.09 0.93 -1.23
CA CYS A 48 -6.15 0.20 -0.37
C CYS A 48 -5.72 1.07 0.82
N LEU A 49 -5.32 0.38 1.88
CA LEU A 49 -4.62 0.98 3.01
C LEU A 49 -3.12 0.99 2.73
N ILE A 50 -2.44 2.02 3.22
CA ILE A 50 -0.98 2.12 3.16
C ILE A 50 -0.49 2.02 4.60
N VAL A 51 0.33 1.01 4.85
CA VAL A 51 0.84 0.69 6.19
C VAL A 51 2.36 0.67 6.20
N ASN A 52 2.96 0.91 7.36
CA ASN A 52 4.40 0.72 7.56
C ASN A 52 4.71 -0.76 7.91
N GLN A 53 5.98 -1.07 8.11
CA GLN A 53 6.46 -2.41 8.45
C GLN A 53 5.91 -2.94 9.79
N SER A 54 5.49 -2.05 10.69
CA SER A 54 4.86 -2.39 11.98
C SER A 54 3.36 -2.65 11.87
N GLY A 55 2.78 -2.49 10.67
CA GLY A 55 1.34 -2.62 10.42
C GLY A 55 0.54 -1.38 10.83
N GLU A 56 1.20 -0.25 11.11
CA GLU A 56 0.49 0.97 11.48
C GLU A 56 -0.03 1.70 10.24
N LEU A 57 -1.23 2.28 10.34
CA LEU A 57 -1.84 3.02 9.25
C LEU A 57 -1.08 4.34 9.00
N VAL A 58 -0.60 4.48 7.77
CA VAL A 58 0.10 5.67 7.29
C VAL A 58 -0.82 6.56 6.47
N ALA A 59 -1.58 5.96 5.55
CA ALA A 59 -2.44 6.66 4.61
C ALA A 59 -3.46 5.71 3.97
N HIS A 60 -4.31 6.25 3.11
CA HIS A 60 -5.17 5.47 2.23
C HIS A 60 -5.12 5.99 0.79
N GLY A 61 -5.41 5.12 -0.17
CA GLY A 61 -5.28 5.47 -1.58
C GLY A 61 -6.02 4.54 -2.53
N ILE A 62 -5.76 4.74 -3.83
CA ILE A 62 -6.25 3.88 -4.91
C ILE A 62 -5.05 3.22 -5.58
N ALA A 63 -5.02 1.89 -5.60
CA ALA A 63 -3.98 1.11 -6.26
C ALA A 63 -3.93 1.44 -7.76
N GLN A 64 -2.74 1.64 -8.29
CA GLN A 64 -2.51 1.92 -9.72
C GLN A 64 -2.05 0.69 -10.50
N CYS A 65 -1.88 -0.43 -9.82
CA CYS A 65 -1.37 -1.67 -10.37
C CYS A 65 -1.96 -2.89 -9.62
N GLY A 66 -1.76 -4.07 -10.19
CA GLY A 66 -2.08 -5.35 -9.54
C GLY A 66 -0.90 -5.93 -8.77
N GLU A 67 -1.15 -7.03 -8.04
CA GLU A 67 -0.17 -7.72 -7.18
C GLU A 67 1.19 -7.98 -7.85
N ARG A 68 1.18 -8.49 -9.09
CA ARG A 68 2.41 -8.81 -9.84
C ARG A 68 3.25 -7.58 -10.14
N GLU A 69 2.60 -6.49 -10.50
CA GLU A 69 3.25 -5.25 -10.92
C GLU A 69 3.82 -4.50 -9.70
N LEU A 70 3.07 -4.53 -8.59
CA LEU A 70 3.40 -3.85 -7.34
C LEU A 70 4.82 -4.17 -6.84
N LEU A 71 5.26 -5.42 -6.99
CA LEU A 71 6.59 -5.88 -6.56
C LEU A 71 7.63 -5.95 -7.70
N SER A 72 7.19 -5.92 -8.96
CA SER A 72 8.09 -6.06 -10.12
C SER A 72 8.63 -4.72 -10.62
N PHE A 73 7.88 -3.63 -10.41
CA PHE A 73 8.30 -2.31 -10.89
C PHE A 73 9.19 -1.62 -9.86
N GLY A 74 10.20 -0.89 -10.33
CA GLY A 74 11.06 -0.05 -9.47
C GLY A 74 10.73 1.44 -9.55
N LYS A 75 9.85 1.86 -10.46
CA LYS A 75 9.51 3.26 -10.74
C LYS A 75 8.02 3.42 -11.03
N GLY A 76 7.53 4.66 -10.95
CA GLY A 76 6.13 5.00 -11.17
C GLY A 76 5.27 4.89 -9.91
N ILE A 77 4.06 5.45 -9.98
CA ILE A 77 3.14 5.49 -8.84
C ILE A 77 2.51 4.11 -8.63
N ALA A 78 2.67 3.54 -7.45
CA ALA A 78 2.03 2.29 -7.01
C ALA A 78 0.64 2.57 -6.44
N VAL A 79 0.52 3.60 -5.61
CA VAL A 79 -0.74 4.01 -4.99
C VAL A 79 -0.93 5.50 -5.14
N LYS A 80 -2.09 5.89 -5.67
CA LYS A 80 -2.51 7.30 -5.69
C LYS A 80 -3.17 7.64 -4.36
N THR A 81 -2.40 8.29 -3.49
CA THR A 81 -2.81 8.64 -2.12
C THR A 81 -3.97 9.62 -2.15
N ARG A 82 -4.94 9.44 -1.24
CA ARG A 82 -6.13 10.29 -1.10
C ARG A 82 -6.14 11.07 0.21
N GLY A 83 -5.50 10.52 1.25
CA GLY A 83 -5.30 11.19 2.53
C GLY A 83 -4.22 10.46 3.32
N GLY A 84 -3.33 11.22 3.96
CA GLY A 84 -2.35 10.72 4.91
C GLY A 84 -2.84 10.91 6.35
N ILE A 85 -2.34 10.09 7.26
CA ILE A 85 -2.66 10.13 8.69
C ILE A 85 -1.53 10.84 9.42
N LYS A 86 -1.85 11.94 10.10
CA LYS A 86 -0.94 12.64 10.99
C LYS A 86 -1.03 12.03 12.39
N LEU A 87 0.13 11.84 13.01
CA LEU A 87 0.23 11.49 14.42
C LEU A 87 0.42 12.82 15.15
N ASP A 88 -0.60 13.22 15.91
CA ASP A 88 -0.55 14.40 16.78
C ASP A 88 0.20 14.11 18.08
#